data_AF-A0A0A8UPC5-F1
#
_entry.id   AF-A0A0A8UPC5-F1
#
_cell.length_a   1.000
_cell.length_b   1.000
_cell.length_c   1.000
_cell.angle_alpha   90.00
_cell.angle_beta   90.00
_cell.angle_gamma   90.00
#
_symmetry.space_group_name_H-M   'P 1'
#
loop_
_entity.id
_entity.type
_entity.pdbx_description
1 polymer ?
#
loop_
_entity_poly.entity_id
_entity_poly.type
_entity_poly.pdbx_seq_one_letter_code
_entity_poly.pdbx_strand_id
1 'polypeptide(L)' 'MISRIFWTFLAVFFPWLVLLLDDNPGGAVVALVMQATIIGWIPAIFWAVRVLQENAATAKEEKEKKKSEEE' A
#
# COMPACT_ATOMS: atom_id res chain seq x y z
N MET A 1 14.25 -14.44 -30.34
CA MET A 1 14.46 -14.86 -28.93
C MET A 1 14.13 -13.75 -27.93
N ILE A 2 14.44 -12.48 -28.22
CA ILE A 2 14.10 -11.29 -27.39
C ILE A 2 12.61 -11.23 -26.98
N SER A 3 11.69 -11.52 -27.90
CA SER A 3 10.26 -11.34 -27.65
C SER A 3 9.68 -12.27 -26.57
N ARG A 4 10.26 -13.48 -26.40
CA ARG A 4 9.84 -14.42 -25.35
C ARG A 4 10.28 -13.94 -23.97
N ILE A 5 11.47 -13.36 -23.89
CA ILE A 5 12.04 -12.83 -22.65
C ILE A 5 11.22 -11.63 -22.16
N PHE A 6 10.83 -10.73 -23.07
CA PHE A 6 9.97 -9.59 -22.75
C PHE A 6 8.63 -10.04 -22.14
N TRP A 7 8.00 -11.05 -22.74
CA TRP A 7 6.76 -11.64 -22.21
C TRP A 7 6.94 -12.28 -20.83
N THR A 8 8.08 -12.93 -20.56
CA THR A 8 8.38 -13.49 -19.23
C THR A 8 8.56 -12.41 -18.17
N PHE A 9 9.26 -11.31 -18.48
CA PHE A 9 9.37 -10.18 -17.54
C PHE A 9 8.02 -9.56 -17.24
N LEU A 10 7.18 -9.37 -18.25
CA LEU A 10 5.83 -8.84 -18.07
C LEU A 10 4.96 -9.76 -17.20
N ALA A 11 5.06 -11.08 -17.41
CA ALA A 11 4.38 -12.08 -16.58
C ALA A 11 4.89 -12.12 -15.13
N VAL A 12 6.17 -11.84 -14.89
CA VAL A 12 6.77 -11.77 -13.54
C VAL A 12 6.33 -10.51 -12.79
N PHE A 13 6.24 -9.37 -13.49
CA PHE A 13 5.83 -8.10 -12.87
C PHE A 13 4.30 -7.96 -12.72
N PHE A 14 3.52 -8.55 -13.63
CA PHE A 14 2.04 -8.50 -13.63
C PHE A 14 1.44 -9.92 -13.71
N PRO A 15 1.68 -10.78 -12.70
CA PRO A 15 1.18 -12.16 -12.69
C PRO A 15 -0.35 -12.24 -12.63
N TRP A 16 -1.02 -11.25 -12.02
CA TRP A 16 -2.49 -11.24 -11.94
C TRP A 16 -3.15 -11.13 -13.31
N LEU A 17 -2.49 -10.48 -14.28
CA LEU A 17 -3.03 -10.28 -15.62
C LEU A 17 -3.10 -11.63 -16.35
N VAL A 18 -2.05 -12.45 -16.20
CA VAL A 18 -1.98 -13.80 -16.78
C VAL A 18 -3.06 -14.71 -16.19
N LEU A 19 -3.31 -14.63 -14.88
CA LEU A 19 -4.34 -15.42 -14.19
C LEU A 19 -5.78 -14.97 -14.53
N LEU A 20 -5.98 -13.68 -14.78
CA LEU A 20 -7.26 -13.14 -15.28
C LEU A 20 -7.56 -13.58 -16.71
N LEU A 21 -6.52 -13.70 -17.55
CA LEU A 21 -6.62 -14.25 -18.92
C LEU A 21 -6.88 -15.76 -18.93
N ASP A 22 -6.51 -16.48 -17.87
CA ASP A 22 -6.69 -17.92 -17.69
C ASP A 22 -8.05 -18.27 -17.03
N ASP A 23 -8.97 -17.31 -16.91
CA ASP A 23 -10.32 -17.48 -16.32
C ASP A 23 -10.32 -17.90 -14.84
N ASN A 24 -9.22 -17.66 -14.10
CA ASN A 24 -9.10 -17.97 -12.68
C ASN A 24 -9.11 -16.70 -11.79
N PRO A 25 -10.29 -16.13 -11.51
CA PRO A 25 -10.40 -14.91 -10.71
C PRO A 25 -9.90 -15.10 -9.28
N GLY A 26 -10.03 -16.31 -8.71
CA GLY A 26 -9.54 -16.62 -7.37
C GLY A 26 -8.01 -16.52 -7.27
N GLY A 27 -7.30 -17.10 -8.24
CA GLY A 27 -5.84 -17.01 -8.33
C GLY A 27 -5.35 -15.57 -8.55
N ALA A 28 -6.04 -14.80 -9.39
CA ALA A 28 -5.71 -13.40 -9.65
C ALA A 28 -5.82 -12.53 -8.38
N VAL A 29 -6.87 -12.73 -7.56
CA VAL A 29 -7.06 -12.01 -6.29
C VAL A 29 -5.96 -12.35 -5.28
N VAL A 30 -5.61 -13.62 -5.13
CA VAL A 30 -4.52 -14.04 -4.23
C VAL A 30 -3.18 -13.44 -4.67
N ALA A 31 -2.88 -13.46 -5.98
CA ALA A 31 -1.67 -12.86 -6.52
C ALA A 31 -1.61 -11.33 -6.30
N LEU A 32 -2.75 -10.63 -6.44
CA LEU A 32 -2.86 -9.19 -6.15
C LEU A 32 -2.62 -8.88 -4.68
N VAL A 33 -3.20 -9.66 -3.75
CA VAL A 33 -2.98 -9.48 -2.30
C VAL A 33 -1.52 -9.74 -1.92
N MET A 34 -0.89 -10.73 -2.57
CA MET A 34 0.51 -11.07 -2.34
C MET A 34 1.49 -10.01 -2.90
N GLN A 35 1.17 -9.42 -4.06
CA GLN A 35 1.93 -8.27 -4.56
C GLN A 35 1.65 -7.00 -3.75
N ALA A 36 0.41 -6.76 -3.32
CA ALA A 36 0.04 -5.61 -2.52
C ALA A 36 0.67 -5.67 -1.11
N THR A 37 0.95 -6.85 -0.57
CA THR A 37 1.71 -6.96 0.68
C THR A 37 3.19 -6.65 0.50
N ILE A 38 3.82 -7.02 -0.62
CA ILE A 38 5.25 -6.71 -0.88
C ILE A 38 5.46 -5.27 -1.36
N ILE A 39 4.61 -4.78 -2.27
CA ILE A 39 4.73 -3.42 -2.84
C ILE A 39 4.02 -2.41 -1.94
N GLY A 40 2.87 -2.78 -1.37
CA GLY A 40 2.03 -1.90 -0.55
C GLY A 40 2.50 -1.73 0.89
N TRP A 41 3.48 -2.51 1.38
CA TRP A 41 4.03 -2.25 2.73
C TRP A 41 4.69 -0.87 2.83
N ILE A 42 5.33 -0.38 1.76
CA ILE A 42 6.03 0.92 1.75
C ILE A 42 5.03 2.07 1.86
N PRO A 43 4.01 2.18 1.00
CA PRO A 43 2.99 3.22 1.15
C PRO A 43 2.19 3.05 2.45
N ALA A 44 1.93 1.84 2.94
CA ALA A 44 1.23 1.62 4.21
C ALA A 44 2.03 2.15 5.41
N ILE A 45 3.34 1.87 5.47
CA ILE A 45 4.24 2.41 6.51
C ILE A 45 4.28 3.94 6.43
N PHE A 46 4.35 4.49 5.22
CA PHE A 46 4.37 5.94 5.02
C PHE A 46 3.08 6.64 5.49
N TRP A 47 1.91 6.04 5.22
CA TRP A 47 0.62 6.51 5.71
C TRP A 47 0.53 6.42 7.24
N ALA A 48 0.97 5.30 7.83
CA ALA A 48 0.97 5.13 9.28
C ALA A 48 1.84 6.19 9.99
N VAL A 49 3.03 6.48 9.46
CA VAL A 49 3.92 7.52 10.02
C VAL A 49 3.30 8.91 9.90
N ARG A 50 2.65 9.24 8.78
CA ARG A 50 1.95 10.53 8.62
C ARG A 50 0.84 10.71 9.66
N VAL A 51 -0.03 9.71 9.80
CA VAL A 51 -1.14 9.74 10.76
C VAL A 51 -0.63 9.87 12.19
N LEU A 52 0.50 9.24 12.53
CA LEU A 52 1.11 9.35 13.85
C LEU A 52 1.64 10.76 14.14
N GLN A 53 2.22 11.43 13.13
CA GLN A 53 2.68 12.82 13.25
C GLN A 53 1.52 13.80 13.37
N GLU A 54 0.45 13.62 12.60
CA GLU A 54 -0.77 14.42 12.70
C GLU A 54 -1.38 14.30 14.10
N ASN A 55 -1.61 13.08 14.60
CA ASN A 55 -2.17 12.87 15.94
C ASN A 55 -1.33 13.51 17.06
N ALA A 56 0.00 13.48 16.94
CA ALA A 56 0.88 14.11 17.91
C ALA A 56 0.83 15.66 17.86
N ALA A 57 0.59 16.24 16.68
CA ALA A 57 0.42 17.68 16.51
C ALA A 57 -0.93 18.14 17.09
N THR A 58 -2.03 17.46 16.76
CA THR A 58 -3.37 17.81 17.25
C THR A 58 -3.47 17.69 18.79
N ALA A 59 -2.83 16.68 19.37
CA ALA A 59 -2.82 16.48 20.82
C ALA A 59 -2.03 17.56 21.60
N LYS A 60 -1.10 18.27 20.94
CA LYS A 60 -0.40 19.41 21.55
C LYS A 60 -1.28 20.67 21.55
N GLU A 61 -1.94 20.94 20.44
CA GLU A 61 -2.83 22.10 20.31
C GLU A 61 -4.01 22.05 21.29
N GLU A 62 -4.59 20.87 21.52
CA GLU A 62 -5.67 20.70 22.51
C GLU A 62 -5.22 20.96 23.96
N LYS A 63 -3.98 20.60 24.32
CA LYS A 63 -3.44 20.82 25.67
C LYS A 63 -3.10 22.27 25.93
N GLU A 64 -2.60 22.97 24.91
CA GLU A 64 -2.26 24.39 25.00
C GLU A 64 -3.53 25.24 25.05
N LYS A 65 -4.57 24.87 24.30
CA LYS A 65 -5.87 25.56 24.33
C LYS A 65 -6.62 25.40 25.66
N LYS A 66 -6.57 24.21 26.28
CA LYS A 66 -7.16 23.99 27.62
C LYS A 66 -6.44 24.75 28.73
N LYS A 67 -5.13 24.97 28.61
CA LYS A 67 -4.36 25.68 29.63
C LYS A 67 -4.64 27.18 29.64
N SER A 68 -4.98 27.76 28.49
CA SER A 68 -5.33 29.18 28.35
C SER A 68 -6.78 29.52 28.74
N GLU A 69 -7.66 28.52 28.89
CA GLU A 69 -9.03 28.71 29.37
C GLU A 69 -9.17 28.54 30.89
N GLU A 70 -8.10 28.07 31.57
CA GLU A 70 -8.08 27.81 33.02
C GLU A 70 -7.20 28.81 33.81
N GLU A 71 -6.42 29.68 33.14
CA GLU A 71 -5.72 30.87 33.70
C GLU A 71 -6.54 32.15 33.50
#